data_AF-A4N6E1-F1
#
_entry.id   AF-A4N6E1-F1
#
_cell.length_a   1.000
_cell.length_b   1.000
_cell.length_c   1.000
_cell.angle_alpha   90.00
_cell.angle_beta   90.00
_cell.angle_gamma   90.00
#
_symmetry.space_group_name_H-M   'P 1'
#
loop_
_entity.id
_entity.type
_entity.pdbx_description
1 polymer ?
#
loop_
_entity_poly.entity_id
_entity_poly.type
_entity_poly.pdbx_seq_one_letter_code
_entity_poly.pdbx_strand_id
1 'polypeptide(L)'
;MNILDGIKSLALKLGSKQDQTYYARGLSLTDDLMQIEALWRDNWIANKVCIKRSEDMVRNWRDIFSNDLKSEQLDEFTKLERRLKLRETLTKALQWSSLYGSVGLLVVTDTINVTSPLQPTERLKRLIILPKWKISPTGQRDDDVFSANFGRYSEYTIIGGTQSVSVHHSRLLIINANDAPLSDNDIWGVSDLEKIIDVLKRFDSASANVGDLILKVKLIFSKSQGYLTRFQLG
;
A
#
# COMPACT_ATOMS: atom_id res chain seq x y z
N MET A 1 15.70 22.05 -40.26
CA MET A 1 15.16 21.70 -38.92
C MET A 1 14.61 22.98 -38.32
N ASN A 2 13.28 23.12 -38.24
CA ASN A 2 12.62 24.41 -38.02
C ASN A 2 12.76 24.87 -36.57
N ILE A 3 13.46 26.00 -36.39
CA ILE A 3 13.65 26.69 -35.09
C ILE A 3 12.30 26.98 -34.41
N LEU A 4 11.24 27.18 -35.22
CA LEU A 4 9.87 27.40 -34.77
C LEU A 4 9.26 26.19 -34.06
N ASP A 5 9.61 24.95 -34.44
CA ASP A 5 9.16 23.74 -33.72
C ASP A 5 9.88 23.58 -32.38
N GLY A 6 11.15 23.98 -32.30
CA GLY A 6 11.91 24.02 -31.06
C GLY A 6 11.33 25.00 -30.05
N ILE A 7 10.94 26.20 -30.51
CA ILE A 7 10.32 27.23 -29.66
C ILE A 7 8.89 26.82 -29.25
N LYS A 8 8.10 26.25 -30.15
CA LYS A 8 6.76 25.71 -29.80
C LYS A 8 6.86 24.58 -28.78
N SER A 9 7.80 23.65 -28.94
CA SER A 9 8.05 22.57 -27.98
C SER A 9 8.50 23.11 -26.61
N LEU A 10 9.34 24.14 -26.59
CA LEU A 10 9.77 24.81 -25.37
C LEU A 10 8.61 25.55 -24.69
N ALA A 11 7.79 26.28 -25.45
CA ALA A 11 6.62 26.99 -24.95
C ALA A 11 5.55 26.02 -24.42
N LEU A 12 5.30 24.90 -25.11
CA LEU A 12 4.45 23.80 -24.62
C LEU A 12 5.02 23.18 -23.33
N LYS A 13 6.34 23.01 -23.25
CA LYS A 13 7.03 22.54 -22.02
C LYS A 13 7.03 23.56 -20.88
N LEU A 14 6.97 24.86 -21.17
CA LEU A 14 6.83 25.89 -20.15
C LEU A 14 5.37 25.99 -19.67
N GLY A 15 4.40 25.91 -20.58
CA GLY A 15 2.97 25.84 -20.25
C GLY A 15 2.63 24.61 -19.41
N SER A 16 3.21 23.46 -19.74
CA SER A 16 3.01 22.24 -18.95
C SER A 16 3.67 22.26 -17.57
N LYS A 17 4.69 23.11 -17.34
CA LYS A 17 5.22 23.37 -15.99
C LYS A 17 4.25 24.20 -15.14
N GLN A 18 3.42 25.03 -15.76
CA GLN A 18 2.41 25.82 -15.05
C GLN A 18 1.20 24.96 -14.65
N ASP A 19 0.82 23.99 -15.49
CA ASP A 19 -0.18 22.95 -15.17
C ASP A 19 0.19 22.11 -13.93
N GLN A 20 1.49 21.97 -13.61
CA GLN A 20 1.94 21.26 -12.41
C GLN A 20 1.61 21.99 -11.09
N THR A 21 1.09 23.20 -11.15
CA THR A 21 0.66 23.97 -9.97
C THR A 21 -0.82 23.74 -9.65
N TYR A 22 -1.58 23.11 -10.55
CA TYR A 22 -3.00 22.80 -10.37
C TYR A 22 -3.16 21.34 -9.93
N TYR A 23 -3.95 21.13 -8.87
CA TYR A 23 -4.35 19.79 -8.43
C TYR A 23 -5.52 19.30 -9.27
N ALA A 24 -5.22 18.58 -10.35
CA ALA A 24 -6.23 17.86 -11.13
C ALA A 24 -6.41 16.43 -10.59
N ARG A 25 -7.64 15.93 -10.57
CA ARG A 25 -7.91 14.51 -10.25
C ARG A 25 -7.38 13.64 -11.39
N GLY A 26 -6.13 13.19 -11.26
CA GLY A 26 -5.52 12.21 -12.14
C GLY A 26 -6.04 10.80 -11.89
N LEU A 27 -5.51 9.84 -12.65
CA LEU A 27 -5.67 8.41 -12.34
C LEU A 27 -4.94 8.11 -11.03
N SER A 28 -5.68 7.60 -10.05
CA SER A 28 -5.18 7.19 -8.75
C SER A 28 -4.27 5.97 -8.91
N LEU A 29 -3.03 6.05 -8.41
CA LEU A 29 -2.11 4.91 -8.38
C LEU A 29 -2.74 3.74 -7.59
N THR A 30 -3.46 4.05 -6.51
CA THR A 30 -4.16 3.10 -5.63
C THR A 30 -5.18 2.22 -6.36
N ASP A 31 -5.71 2.69 -7.49
CA ASP A 31 -6.69 1.96 -8.29
C ASP A 31 -6.03 1.24 -9.49
N ASP A 32 -4.80 1.60 -9.86
CA ASP A 32 -3.99 0.91 -10.86
C ASP A 32 -3.17 -0.21 -10.22
N LEU A 33 -3.82 -1.37 -10.06
CA LEU A 33 -3.21 -2.57 -9.46
C LEU A 33 -1.91 -2.99 -10.20
N MET A 34 -1.89 -2.91 -11.52
CA MET A 34 -0.74 -3.32 -12.31
C MET A 34 0.46 -2.42 -12.04
N GLN A 35 0.24 -1.10 -11.98
CA GLN A 35 1.30 -0.15 -11.69
C GLN A 35 1.82 -0.30 -10.26
N ILE A 36 0.95 -0.50 -9.27
CA ILE A 36 1.35 -0.73 -7.87
C ILE A 36 2.19 -2.00 -7.72
N GLU A 37 1.76 -3.11 -8.34
CA GLU A 37 2.49 -4.37 -8.24
C GLU A 37 3.86 -4.31 -8.93
N ALA A 38 3.94 -3.64 -10.10
CA ALA A 38 5.21 -3.41 -10.77
C ALA A 38 6.14 -2.55 -9.91
N LEU A 39 5.61 -1.46 -9.35
CA LEU A 39 6.37 -0.55 -8.48
C LEU A 39 6.91 -1.27 -7.23
N TRP A 40 6.12 -2.15 -6.62
CA TRP A 40 6.56 -2.97 -5.48
C TRP A 40 7.70 -3.93 -5.82
N ARG A 41 7.68 -4.50 -7.04
CA ARG A 41 8.69 -5.48 -7.50
C ARG A 41 9.98 -4.81 -7.95
N ASP A 42 9.88 -3.69 -8.66
CA ASP A 42 11.01 -3.12 -9.39
C ASP A 42 11.65 -1.93 -8.66
N ASN A 43 10.88 -1.14 -7.90
CA ASN A 43 11.40 0.04 -7.21
C ASN A 43 11.68 -0.24 -5.72
N TRP A 44 12.96 -0.31 -5.37
CA TRP A 44 13.40 -0.61 -4.01
C TRP A 44 12.98 0.48 -2.99
N ILE A 45 12.83 1.74 -3.41
CA ILE A 45 12.40 2.85 -2.54
C ILE A 45 10.93 2.65 -2.18
N ALA A 46 10.08 2.36 -3.16
CA ALA A 46 8.67 2.07 -2.93
C ALA A 46 8.49 0.88 -1.96
N ASN A 47 9.24 -0.21 -2.19
CA ASN A 47 9.25 -1.36 -1.30
C ASN A 47 9.65 -0.96 0.15
N LYS A 48 10.71 -0.16 0.30
CA LYS A 48 11.19 0.31 1.61
C LYS A 48 10.19 1.20 2.33
N VAL A 49 9.51 2.11 1.63
CA VAL A 49 8.50 3.01 2.22
C VAL A 49 7.40 2.19 2.89
N CYS A 50 6.84 1.22 2.17
CA CYS A 50 5.76 0.39 2.68
C CYS A 50 6.18 -0.55 3.81
N ILE A 51 7.38 -1.13 3.73
CA ILE A 51 7.90 -2.04 4.74
C ILE A 51 8.27 -1.31 6.03
N LYS A 52 9.00 -0.19 5.91
CA LYS A 52 9.64 0.46 7.06
C LYS A 52 8.63 1.04 8.03
N ARG A 53 7.53 1.62 7.53
CA ARG A 53 6.43 2.14 8.36
C ARG A 53 5.93 1.06 9.31
N SER A 54 5.57 -0.09 8.75
CA SER A 54 5.01 -1.23 9.49
C SER A 54 6.01 -1.83 10.47
N GLU A 55 7.28 -1.99 10.05
CA GLU A 55 8.35 -2.50 10.93
C GLU A 55 8.61 -1.59 12.13
N ASP A 56 8.51 -0.27 11.95
CA ASP A 56 8.71 0.69 13.03
C ASP A 56 7.53 0.65 14.01
N MET A 57 6.29 0.61 13.51
CA MET A 57 5.07 0.49 14.34
C MET A 57 5.08 -0.75 15.23
N VAL A 58 5.59 -1.87 14.72
CA VAL A 58 5.61 -3.15 15.44
C VAL A 58 6.96 -3.47 16.09
N ARG A 59 7.96 -2.55 16.02
CA ARG A 59 9.31 -2.80 16.56
C ARG A 59 9.25 -3.07 18.06
N ASN A 60 8.63 -2.16 18.79
CA ASN A 60 8.35 -2.31 20.21
C ASN A 60 6.95 -2.88 20.33
N TRP A 61 6.87 -4.18 20.58
CA TRP A 61 5.58 -4.81 20.78
C TRP A 61 4.93 -4.28 22.06
N ARG A 62 3.60 -4.36 22.14
CA ARG A 62 2.86 -3.89 23.32
C ARG A 62 3.04 -4.85 24.49
N ASP A 63 3.16 -4.30 25.69
CA ASP A 63 2.99 -5.04 26.93
C ASP A 63 1.54 -4.91 27.40
N ILE A 64 0.99 -5.99 27.93
CA ILE A 64 -0.39 -6.02 28.44
C ILE A 64 -0.34 -6.08 29.96
N PHE A 65 -0.88 -5.04 30.57
CA PHE A 65 -1.02 -4.93 32.02
C PHE A 65 -2.50 -5.05 32.38
N SER A 66 -2.80 -5.85 33.39
CA SER A 66 -4.15 -5.95 33.95
C SER A 66 -4.05 -6.13 35.46
N ASN A 67 -4.88 -5.41 36.20
CA ASN A 67 -5.01 -5.56 37.65
C ASN A 67 -5.96 -6.69 38.03
N ASP A 68 -6.80 -7.13 37.09
CA ASP A 68 -7.86 -8.12 37.32
C ASP A 68 -7.44 -9.55 36.93
N LEU A 69 -6.47 -9.66 36.01
CA LEU A 69 -5.98 -10.95 35.53
C LEU A 69 -4.78 -11.43 36.35
N LYS A 70 -4.76 -12.72 36.67
CA LYS A 70 -3.60 -13.37 37.29
C LYS A 70 -2.45 -13.48 36.29
N SER A 71 -1.22 -13.55 36.79
CA SER A 71 0.00 -13.73 35.98
C SER A 71 -0.10 -14.93 35.03
N GLU A 72 -0.73 -16.02 35.45
CA GLU A 72 -0.92 -17.23 34.62
C GLU A 72 -1.82 -16.95 33.40
N GLN A 73 -2.86 -16.13 33.57
CA GLN A 73 -3.77 -15.78 32.48
C GLN A 73 -3.11 -14.85 31.46
N LEU A 74 -2.24 -13.95 31.92
CA LEU A 74 -1.43 -13.09 31.04
C LEU A 74 -0.42 -13.91 30.24
N ASP A 75 0.19 -14.93 30.85
CA ASP A 75 1.09 -15.85 30.16
C ASP A 75 0.34 -16.69 29.10
N GLU A 76 -0.84 -17.22 29.42
CA GLU A 76 -1.69 -17.93 28.46
C GLU A 76 -2.12 -17.03 27.28
N PHE A 77 -2.45 -15.76 27.55
CA PHE A 77 -2.72 -14.80 26.49
C PHE A 77 -1.50 -14.60 25.58
N THR A 78 -0.31 -14.45 26.16
CA THR A 78 0.94 -14.27 25.41
C THR A 78 1.27 -15.51 24.57
N LYS A 79 1.02 -16.71 25.10
CA LYS A 79 1.16 -17.97 24.35
C LYS A 79 0.18 -18.04 23.19
N LEU A 80 -1.09 -17.66 23.41
CA LEU A 80 -2.09 -17.62 22.35
C LEU A 80 -1.68 -16.64 21.25
N GLU A 81 -1.22 -15.45 21.61
CA GLU A 81 -0.74 -14.43 20.67
C GLU A 81 0.40 -14.97 19.78
N ARG A 82 1.40 -15.61 20.39
CA ARG A 82 2.53 -16.24 19.69
C ARG A 82 2.07 -17.37 18.78
N ARG A 83 1.15 -18.22 19.25
CA ARG A 83 0.57 -19.31 18.46
C ARG A 83 -0.17 -18.79 17.23
N LEU A 84 -0.90 -17.68 17.37
CA LEU A 84 -1.62 -17.03 16.29
C LEU A 84 -0.71 -16.24 15.35
N LYS A 85 0.56 -16.03 15.72
CA LYS A 85 1.51 -15.17 14.99
C LYS A 85 0.90 -13.77 14.78
N LEU A 86 0.28 -13.22 15.83
CA LEU A 86 -0.47 -11.97 15.73
C LEU A 86 0.44 -10.83 15.27
N ARG A 87 1.66 -10.74 15.83
CA ARG A 87 2.64 -9.72 15.48
C ARG A 87 3.03 -9.79 14.01
N GLU A 88 3.38 -10.97 13.53
CA GLU A 88 3.80 -11.18 12.15
C GLU A 88 2.65 -10.93 11.17
N THR A 89 1.44 -11.38 11.53
CA THR A 89 0.25 -11.20 10.68
C THR A 89 -0.15 -9.73 10.61
N LEU A 90 -0.16 -9.02 11.74
CA LEU A 90 -0.45 -7.58 11.77
C LEU A 90 0.62 -6.79 11.01
N THR A 91 1.90 -7.13 11.18
CA THR A 91 3.00 -6.49 10.44
C THR A 91 2.78 -6.62 8.94
N LYS A 92 2.46 -7.82 8.45
CA LYS A 92 2.16 -8.05 7.03
C LYS A 92 0.91 -7.31 6.59
N ALA A 93 -0.14 -7.29 7.40
CA ALA A 93 -1.38 -6.58 7.07
C ALA A 93 -1.13 -5.08 6.88
N LEU A 94 -0.31 -4.47 7.76
CA LEU A 94 0.10 -3.07 7.65
C LEU A 94 0.98 -2.81 6.41
N GLN A 95 1.87 -3.73 6.07
CA GLN A 95 2.70 -3.62 4.85
C GLN A 95 1.83 -3.66 3.59
N TRP A 96 0.87 -4.57 3.55
CA TRP A 96 -0.05 -4.70 2.43
C TRP A 96 -1.07 -3.56 2.38
N SER A 97 -1.53 -3.03 3.51
CA SER A 97 -2.37 -1.83 3.51
C SER A 97 -1.60 -0.62 3.01
N SER A 98 -0.33 -0.48 3.39
CA SER A 98 0.54 0.59 2.90
C SER A 98 0.70 0.54 1.37
N LEU A 99 0.81 -0.68 0.81
CA LEU A 99 0.88 -0.88 -0.64
C LEU A 99 -0.46 -0.64 -1.35
N TYR A 100 -1.54 -1.31 -0.94
CA TYR A 100 -2.83 -1.34 -1.65
C TYR A 100 -3.84 -0.28 -1.18
N GLY A 101 -3.46 0.54 -0.20
CA GLY A 101 -4.33 1.49 0.51
C GLY A 101 -5.11 0.84 1.65
N SER A 102 -5.66 -0.35 1.41
CA SER A 102 -6.44 -1.10 2.40
C SER A 102 -6.26 -2.61 2.28
N VAL A 103 -6.41 -3.29 3.41
CA VAL A 103 -6.61 -4.74 3.48
C VAL A 103 -7.71 -5.08 4.46
N GLY A 104 -8.37 -6.22 4.24
CA GLY A 104 -9.18 -6.86 5.27
C GLY A 104 -8.36 -7.87 6.08
N LEU A 105 -8.66 -7.98 7.36
CA LEU A 105 -8.16 -9.01 8.25
C LEU A 105 -9.36 -9.78 8.80
N LEU A 106 -9.60 -10.96 8.23
CA LEU A 106 -10.68 -11.85 8.62
C LEU A 106 -10.31 -12.62 9.88
N VAL A 107 -11.18 -12.53 10.87
CA VAL A 107 -11.10 -13.23 12.15
C VAL A 107 -11.77 -14.58 12.02
N VAL A 108 -10.98 -15.66 12.06
CA VAL A 108 -11.49 -17.04 11.95
C VAL A 108 -11.51 -17.68 13.32
N THR A 109 -12.70 -18.03 13.78
CA THR A 109 -12.92 -18.69 15.08
C THR A 109 -13.20 -20.18 14.91
N ASP A 110 -13.59 -20.84 16.00
CA ASP A 110 -14.08 -22.21 16.03
C ASP A 110 -15.53 -22.40 15.55
N THR A 111 -16.26 -21.31 15.32
CA THR A 111 -17.64 -21.33 14.81
C THR A 111 -17.68 -21.43 13.28
N ILE A 112 -18.63 -22.20 12.75
CA ILE A 112 -18.87 -22.33 11.29
C ILE A 112 -19.68 -21.16 10.75
N ASN A 113 -20.63 -20.65 11.55
CA ASN A 113 -21.45 -19.51 11.17
C ASN A 113 -20.66 -18.19 11.30
N VAL A 114 -20.26 -17.64 10.16
CA VAL A 114 -19.54 -16.37 10.05
C VAL A 114 -20.44 -15.16 9.74
N THR A 115 -21.74 -15.38 9.53
CA THR A 115 -22.72 -14.30 9.31
C THR A 115 -23.26 -13.72 10.62
N SER A 116 -23.05 -14.40 11.75
CA SER A 116 -23.44 -13.89 13.06
C SER A 116 -22.35 -12.98 13.67
N PRO A 117 -22.72 -12.06 14.58
CA PRO A 117 -21.76 -11.27 15.34
C PRO A 117 -20.76 -12.15 16.11
N LEU A 118 -19.51 -11.70 16.17
CA LEU A 118 -18.42 -12.34 16.91
C LEU A 118 -18.76 -12.37 18.40
N GLN A 119 -18.81 -13.56 19.00
CA GLN A 119 -19.10 -13.71 20.43
C GLN A 119 -17.80 -13.80 21.25
N PRO A 120 -17.75 -13.23 22.48
CA PRO A 120 -16.58 -13.33 23.37
C PRO A 120 -16.20 -14.76 23.77
N THR A 121 -17.14 -15.70 23.69
CA THR A 121 -16.94 -17.11 24.03
C THR A 121 -16.26 -17.90 22.91
N GLU A 122 -16.16 -17.35 21.71
CA GLU A 122 -15.55 -18.01 20.55
C GLU A 122 -14.02 -18.01 20.64
N ARG A 123 -13.41 -19.12 20.23
CA ARG A 123 -11.94 -19.26 20.27
C ARG A 123 -11.34 -18.86 18.93
N LEU A 124 -10.49 -17.84 18.95
CA LEU A 124 -9.74 -17.40 17.78
C LEU A 124 -8.78 -18.51 17.30
N LYS A 125 -8.95 -18.96 16.05
CA LYS A 125 -8.11 -20.00 15.44
C LYS A 125 -6.99 -19.43 14.59
N ARG A 126 -7.29 -18.40 13.78
CA ARG A 126 -6.32 -17.74 12.89
C ARG A 126 -6.85 -16.41 12.36
N LEU A 127 -5.95 -15.64 11.78
CA LEU A 127 -6.24 -14.41 11.07
C LEU A 127 -5.85 -14.57 9.59
N ILE A 128 -6.70 -14.10 8.68
CA ILE A 128 -6.45 -14.17 7.23
C ILE A 128 -6.43 -12.76 6.66
N ILE A 129 -5.34 -12.40 6.00
CA ILE A 129 -5.23 -11.14 5.26
C ILE A 129 -5.89 -11.32 3.89
N LEU A 130 -6.78 -10.40 3.55
CA LEU A 130 -7.53 -10.37 2.31
C LEU A 130 -7.28 -9.04 1.60
N PRO A 131 -6.99 -9.05 0.30
CA PRO A 131 -6.89 -7.81 -0.46
C PRO A 131 -8.26 -7.14 -0.62
N LYS A 132 -8.28 -5.81 -0.79
CA LYS A 132 -9.53 -5.01 -0.87
C LYS A 132 -10.51 -5.53 -1.94
N TRP A 133 -10.01 -5.91 -3.12
CA TRP A 133 -10.84 -6.38 -4.25
C TRP A 133 -11.47 -7.76 -4.04
N LYS A 134 -11.12 -8.45 -2.94
CA LYS A 134 -11.79 -9.70 -2.53
C LYS A 134 -12.93 -9.46 -1.55
N ILE A 135 -13.18 -8.21 -1.15
CA ILE A 135 -14.16 -7.82 -0.15
C ILE A 135 -15.16 -6.89 -0.82
N SER A 136 -16.42 -7.28 -0.82
CA SER A 136 -17.52 -6.46 -1.30
C SER A 136 -18.43 -6.09 -0.14
N PRO A 137 -18.70 -4.81 0.11
CA PRO A 137 -19.77 -4.42 1.03
C PRO A 137 -21.11 -4.89 0.46
N THR A 138 -21.93 -5.55 1.29
CA THR A 138 -23.26 -6.07 0.87
C THR A 138 -24.39 -5.72 1.83
N GLY A 139 -24.06 -5.42 3.09
CA GLY A 139 -25.03 -4.96 4.09
C GLY A 139 -25.50 -3.52 3.88
N GLN A 140 -26.33 -3.04 4.79
CA GLN A 140 -26.68 -1.61 4.86
C GLN A 140 -25.53 -0.84 5.51
N ARG A 141 -25.32 0.40 5.05
CA ARG A 141 -24.40 1.31 5.73
C ARG A 141 -25.02 1.75 7.05
N ASP A 142 -24.20 1.80 8.08
CA ASP A 142 -24.60 2.20 9.42
C ASP A 142 -24.46 3.71 9.58
N ASP A 143 -25.59 4.41 9.65
CA ASP A 143 -25.67 5.86 9.82
C ASP A 143 -26.03 6.24 11.27
N ASP A 144 -26.07 5.28 12.21
CA ASP A 144 -26.31 5.56 13.62
C ASP A 144 -25.05 6.14 14.28
N VAL A 145 -25.12 7.41 14.67
CA VAL A 145 -24.02 8.15 15.30
C VAL A 145 -23.58 7.57 16.65
N PHE A 146 -24.41 6.75 17.28
CA PHE A 146 -24.07 6.06 18.54
C PHE A 146 -23.50 4.66 18.30
N SER A 147 -23.54 4.14 17.07
CA SER A 147 -23.00 2.85 16.72
C SER A 147 -21.48 2.87 16.62
N ALA A 148 -20.83 1.86 17.19
CA ALA A 148 -19.40 1.64 17.00
C ALA A 148 -19.03 1.29 15.55
N ASN A 149 -20.01 0.95 14.71
CA ASN A 149 -19.83 0.62 13.29
C ASN A 149 -20.23 1.78 12.35
N PHE A 150 -20.45 2.98 12.87
CA PHE A 150 -20.82 4.17 12.08
C PHE A 150 -19.93 4.35 10.83
N GLY A 151 -20.58 4.63 9.70
CA GLY A 151 -19.94 4.84 8.39
C GLY A 151 -19.49 3.55 7.68
N ARG A 152 -19.62 2.38 8.32
CA ARG A 152 -19.27 1.07 7.76
C ARG A 152 -20.53 0.26 7.44
N TYR A 153 -20.37 -0.85 6.74
CA TYR A 153 -21.47 -1.74 6.36
C TYR A 153 -21.70 -2.82 7.41
N SER A 154 -22.94 -3.30 7.54
CA SER A 154 -23.32 -4.37 8.48
C SER A 154 -22.75 -5.74 8.09
N GLU A 155 -22.59 -6.00 6.79
CA GLU A 155 -22.12 -7.25 6.23
C GLU A 155 -21.20 -7.04 5.02
N TYR A 156 -20.25 -7.96 4.87
CA TYR A 156 -19.31 -7.99 3.76
C TYR A 156 -19.27 -9.38 3.13
N THR A 157 -19.27 -9.43 1.81
CA THR A 157 -19.05 -10.66 1.06
C THR A 157 -17.59 -10.80 0.67
N ILE A 158 -17.01 -11.93 1.03
CA ILE A 158 -15.64 -12.32 0.66
C ILE A 158 -15.71 -13.20 -0.58
N ILE A 159 -15.10 -12.74 -1.66
CA ILE A 159 -15.11 -13.40 -2.96
C ILE A 159 -14.02 -14.49 -2.98
N GLY A 160 -14.43 -15.74 -2.79
CA GLY A 160 -13.54 -16.90 -2.93
C GLY A 160 -13.25 -17.27 -4.39
N GLY A 161 -12.58 -18.40 -4.58
CA GLY A 161 -12.35 -18.97 -5.93
C GLY A 161 -13.58 -19.71 -6.47
N THR A 162 -14.25 -20.49 -5.62
CA THR A 162 -15.40 -21.32 -5.98
C THR A 162 -16.72 -20.87 -5.35
N GLN A 163 -16.65 -20.25 -4.16
CA GLN A 163 -17.82 -19.77 -3.43
C GLN A 163 -17.50 -18.43 -2.76
N SER A 164 -18.49 -17.55 -2.73
CA SER A 164 -18.46 -16.35 -1.91
C SER A 164 -19.01 -16.66 -0.51
N VAL A 165 -18.52 -15.93 0.49
CA VAL A 165 -18.94 -16.11 1.88
C VAL A 165 -19.35 -14.75 2.43
N SER A 166 -20.60 -14.62 2.90
CA SER A 166 -21.02 -13.43 3.65
C SER A 166 -20.50 -13.48 5.08
N VAL A 167 -20.02 -12.35 5.57
CA VAL A 167 -19.38 -12.22 6.88
C VAL A 167 -19.91 -10.98 7.58
N HIS A 168 -20.21 -11.12 8.87
CA HIS A 168 -20.61 -10.01 9.72
C HIS A 168 -19.46 -9.01 9.94
N HIS A 169 -19.77 -7.70 9.99
CA HIS A 169 -18.75 -6.65 10.14
C HIS A 169 -17.79 -6.86 11.32
N SER A 170 -18.28 -7.38 12.45
CA SER A 170 -17.47 -7.65 13.65
C SER A 170 -16.37 -8.70 13.46
N ARG A 171 -16.42 -9.50 12.38
CA ARG A 171 -15.43 -10.55 12.07
C ARG A 171 -14.41 -10.10 11.03
N LEU A 172 -14.59 -8.92 10.43
CA LEU A 172 -13.71 -8.38 9.41
C LEU A 172 -13.16 -7.03 9.86
N LEU A 173 -11.86 -6.97 10.13
CA LEU A 173 -11.18 -5.70 10.41
C LEU A 173 -10.65 -5.13 9.10
N ILE A 174 -11.07 -3.91 8.75
CA ILE A 174 -10.50 -3.20 7.59
C ILE A 174 -9.40 -2.28 8.10
N ILE A 175 -8.19 -2.51 7.60
CA ILE A 175 -6.98 -1.76 7.95
C ILE A 175 -6.64 -0.85 6.77
N ASN A 176 -6.79 0.44 6.97
CA ASN A 176 -6.43 1.48 6.01
C ASN A 176 -5.03 2.03 6.32
N ALA A 177 -4.24 2.34 5.30
CA ALA A 177 -2.93 2.96 5.46
C ALA A 177 -3.02 4.49 5.60
N ASN A 178 -3.63 5.14 4.61
CA ASN A 178 -4.03 6.54 4.67
C ASN A 178 -5.53 6.64 4.45
N ASP A 179 -6.15 7.61 5.10
CA ASP A 179 -7.54 7.94 4.83
C ASP A 179 -7.68 8.56 3.43
N ALA A 180 -8.67 8.08 2.68
CA ALA A 180 -9.14 8.78 1.50
C ALA A 180 -9.88 10.07 1.92
N PRO A 181 -10.05 11.05 1.03
CA PRO A 181 -11.00 12.13 1.25
C PRO A 181 -12.36 11.58 1.66
N LEU A 182 -13.01 12.23 2.64
CA LEU A 182 -14.29 11.78 3.16
C LEU A 182 -15.28 11.54 2.01
N SER A 183 -15.84 10.33 1.97
CA SER A 183 -16.75 9.85 0.95
C SER A 183 -17.86 9.05 1.61
N ASP A 184 -19.08 9.22 1.12
CA ASP A 184 -20.20 8.41 1.57
C ASP A 184 -20.22 7.01 0.96
N ASN A 185 -19.51 6.83 -0.14
CA ASN A 185 -19.57 5.60 -0.93
C ASN A 185 -18.35 4.70 -0.73
N ASP A 186 -17.34 5.16 0.01
CA ASP A 186 -16.07 4.45 0.10
C ASP A 186 -15.53 4.40 1.54
N ILE A 187 -15.05 3.23 1.91
CA ILE A 187 -14.41 2.91 3.19
C ILE A 187 -12.93 2.59 3.02
N TRP A 188 -12.45 2.56 1.77
CA TRP A 188 -11.09 2.24 1.42
C TRP A 188 -10.17 3.45 1.60
N GLY A 189 -8.96 3.14 2.01
CA GLY A 189 -7.86 4.06 2.13
C GLY A 189 -7.03 4.12 0.86
N VAL A 190 -6.05 5.02 0.89
CA VAL A 190 -5.15 5.32 -0.21
C VAL A 190 -3.76 4.75 0.09
N SER A 191 -3.08 4.25 -0.94
CA SER A 191 -1.70 3.77 -0.84
C SER A 191 -0.77 4.87 -0.30
N ASP A 192 0.25 4.49 0.48
CA ASP A 192 1.31 5.42 0.89
C ASP A 192 2.12 5.93 -0.31
N LEU A 193 2.15 5.14 -1.39
CA LEU A 193 2.92 5.44 -2.59
C LEU A 193 2.27 6.53 -3.44
N GLU A 194 0.97 6.79 -3.27
CA GLU A 194 0.20 7.78 -4.02
C GLU A 194 0.86 9.16 -3.98
N LYS A 195 1.35 9.57 -2.80
CA LYS A 195 1.91 10.89 -2.58
C LYS A 195 3.33 11.06 -3.14
N ILE A 196 4.03 9.95 -3.40
CA ILE A 196 5.46 9.97 -3.77
C ILE A 196 5.72 9.47 -5.18
N ILE A 197 4.70 8.97 -5.88
CA ILE A 197 4.86 8.34 -7.21
C ILE A 197 5.54 9.24 -8.23
N ASP A 198 5.19 10.53 -8.26
CA ASP A 198 5.80 11.49 -9.19
C ASP A 198 7.27 11.76 -8.85
N VAL A 199 7.61 11.76 -7.56
CA VAL A 199 9.00 11.90 -7.10
C VAL A 199 9.81 10.66 -7.47
N LEU A 200 9.24 9.47 -7.30
CA LEU A 200 9.87 8.21 -7.69
C LEU A 200 10.14 8.17 -9.21
N LYS A 201 9.13 8.51 -10.04
CA LYS A 201 9.29 8.59 -11.50
C LYS A 201 10.40 9.56 -11.92
N ARG A 202 10.47 10.74 -11.28
CA ARG A 202 11.54 11.72 -11.53
C ARG A 202 12.91 11.19 -11.13
N PHE A 203 13.00 10.51 -9.99
CA PHE A 203 14.24 9.91 -9.50
C PHE A 203 14.74 8.80 -10.42
N ASP A 204 13.85 7.90 -10.85
CA ASP A 204 14.20 6.80 -11.78
C ASP A 204 14.66 7.37 -13.13
N SER A 205 13.96 8.40 -13.66
CA SER A 205 14.35 9.09 -14.89
C SER A 205 15.72 9.77 -14.77
N ALA A 206 15.98 10.47 -13.66
CA ALA A 206 17.28 11.10 -13.41
C ALA A 206 18.40 10.05 -13.35
N SER A 207 18.15 8.93 -12.66
CA SER A 207 19.12 7.83 -12.52
C SER A 207 19.47 7.21 -13.87
N ALA A 208 18.46 6.95 -14.72
CA ALA A 208 18.68 6.45 -16.07
C ALA A 208 19.49 7.43 -16.93
N ASN A 209 19.14 8.73 -16.89
CA ASN A 209 19.84 9.77 -17.64
C ASN A 209 21.32 9.90 -17.22
N VAL A 210 21.62 9.77 -15.92
CA VAL A 210 23.00 9.77 -15.42
C VAL A 210 23.78 8.57 -15.96
N GLY A 211 23.18 7.38 -15.99
CA GLY A 211 23.78 6.18 -16.59
C GLY A 211 24.14 6.38 -18.06
N ASP A 212 23.23 6.96 -18.84
CA ASP A 212 23.46 7.27 -20.25
C ASP A 212 24.57 8.30 -20.46
N LEU A 213 24.66 9.31 -19.59
CA LEU A 213 25.73 10.30 -19.64
C LEU A 213 27.09 9.67 -19.38
N ILE A 214 27.21 8.77 -18.40
CA ILE A 214 28.45 8.04 -18.11
C ILE A 214 28.89 7.23 -19.33
N LEU A 215 27.96 6.51 -19.97
CA LEU A 215 28.26 5.74 -21.19
C LEU A 215 28.73 6.65 -22.33
N LYS A 216 28.05 7.77 -22.55
CA LYS A 216 28.41 8.75 -23.58
C LYS A 216 29.80 9.36 -23.34
N VAL A 217 30.09 9.76 -22.11
CA VAL A 217 31.40 10.33 -21.73
C VAL A 217 32.52 9.32 -22.01
N LYS A 218 32.31 8.04 -21.66
CA LYS A 218 33.27 6.96 -21.95
C LYS A 218 33.55 6.85 -23.46
N LEU A 219 32.50 6.85 -24.29
CA LEU A 219 32.64 6.78 -25.74
C LEU A 219 33.35 7.99 -26.33
N ILE A 220 33.09 9.20 -25.81
CA ILE A 220 33.76 10.43 -26.24
C ILE A 220 35.26 10.36 -25.93
N PHE A 221 35.62 9.92 -24.71
CA PHE A 221 37.02 9.74 -24.33
C PHE A 221 37.77 8.74 -25.23
N SER A 222 37.19 7.57 -25.49
CA SER A 222 37.80 6.57 -26.36
C SER A 222 37.98 7.07 -27.80
N LYS A 223 36.99 7.80 -28.33
CA LYS A 223 37.11 8.44 -29.66
C LYS A 223 38.24 9.48 -29.67
N SER A 224 38.29 10.36 -28.67
CA SER A 224 39.34 11.39 -28.55
C SER A 224 40.74 10.79 -28.52
N GLN A 225 40.97 9.71 -27.77
CA GLN A 225 42.24 8.99 -27.78
C GLN A 225 42.59 8.43 -29.17
N GLY A 226 41.63 7.80 -29.86
CA GLY A 226 41.84 7.29 -31.22
C GLY A 226 42.21 8.38 -32.24
N TYR A 227 41.66 9.59 -32.09
CA TYR A 227 42.05 10.74 -32.91
C TYR A 227 43.48 11.20 -32.62
N LEU A 228 43.88 11.23 -31.34
CA LEU A 228 45.24 11.63 -30.94
C LEU A 228 46.30 10.63 -31.43
N THR A 229 46.05 9.33 -31.34
CA THR A 229 47.01 8.31 -31.82
C THR A 229 47.18 8.36 -33.35
N ARG A 230 46.11 8.66 -34.11
CA ARG A 230 46.22 8.85 -35.57
C ARG A 230 46.98 10.12 -35.95
N PHE A 231 46.89 11.17 -35.15
CA PHE A 231 47.66 12.41 -35.37
C PHE A 231 49.15 12.28 -35.03
N GLN A 232 49.55 11.30 -34.20
CA GLN A 232 50.95 11.02 -33.88
C GLN A 232 51.63 10.05 -34.88
N LEU A 233 50.86 9.41 -35.75
CA LEU A 233 51.33 8.43 -36.73
C LEU A 233 51.30 8.93 -38.18
N GLY A 234 51.00 10.22 -38.39
CA GLY A 234 51.09 10.92 -39.69
C GLY A 234 52.05 12.09 -39.60
#